data_AF-A0A9E0DQK0-F1
#
_entry.id   AF-A0A9E0DQK0-F1
#
_cell.length_a   1.000
_cell.length_b   1.000
_cell.length_c   1.000
_cell.angle_alpha   90.00
_cell.angle_beta   90.00
_cell.angle_gamma   90.00
#
_symmetry.space_group_name_H-M   'P 1'
#
loop_
_entity.id
_entity.type
_entity.pdbx_description
1 polymer ?
#
loop_
_entity_poly.entity_id
_entity_poly.type
_entity_poly.pdbx_seq_one_letter_code
_entity_poly.pdbx_strand_id
1 'polypeptide(L)'
;MAQKKRKPVLAKQPESTTNTRLLQLMFLASYIALGYLFFIDGDLPIIGGIIILDFIISIGYGVSQRKHILTSTTAQYNIRMILSFLITLITTTFYALALVRSDQTSVSMKTMLVIVGACVYLAVLSSSKGIIQQYVEREQ
;
A
#
# COMPACT_ATOMS: atom_id res chain seq x y z
N MET A 1 46.98 23.79 -11.83
CA MET A 1 45.53 24.06 -11.86
C MET A 1 44.79 22.72 -11.90
N ALA A 2 43.89 22.49 -10.93
CA ALA A 2 43.42 21.17 -10.54
C ALA A 2 42.52 20.48 -11.59
N GLN A 3 42.85 19.23 -11.93
CA GLN A 3 41.97 18.33 -12.67
C GLN A 3 40.70 18.04 -11.86
N LYS A 4 39.56 18.53 -12.36
CA LYS A 4 38.23 18.21 -11.82
C LYS A 4 37.90 16.75 -12.17
N LYS A 5 38.22 15.82 -11.26
CA LYS A 5 37.75 14.43 -11.32
C LYS A 5 36.21 14.44 -11.37
N ARG A 6 35.62 14.25 -12.55
CA ARG A 6 34.22 13.89 -12.68
C ARG A 6 34.05 12.54 -11.99
N LYS A 7 33.34 12.53 -10.86
CA LYS A 7 32.85 11.30 -10.23
C LYS A 7 32.09 10.51 -11.31
N PRO A 8 32.36 9.21 -11.48
CA PRO A 8 31.55 8.39 -12.39
C PRO A 8 30.11 8.48 -11.89
N VAL A 9 29.21 8.97 -12.74
CA VAL A 9 27.77 8.86 -12.51
C VAL A 9 27.50 7.36 -12.55
N LEU A 10 27.46 6.76 -11.36
CA LEU A 10 27.14 5.36 -11.15
C LEU A 10 25.82 5.13 -11.90
N ALA A 11 25.87 4.26 -12.91
CA ALA A 11 24.73 3.93 -13.74
C ALA A 11 23.55 3.63 -12.81
N LYS A 12 22.54 4.52 -12.84
CA LYS A 12 21.29 4.37 -12.13
C LYS A 12 20.73 3.04 -12.62
N GLN A 13 20.83 2.00 -11.77
CA GLN A 13 20.24 0.70 -12.08
C GLN A 13 18.81 0.96 -12.57
N PRO A 14 18.36 0.29 -13.64
CA PRO A 14 16.98 0.41 -14.07
C PRO A 14 16.10 -0.05 -12.91
N GLU A 15 15.63 0.91 -12.12
CA GLU A 15 14.71 0.65 -11.03
C GLU A 15 13.51 -0.02 -11.68
N SER A 16 13.28 -1.29 -11.34
CA SER A 16 12.26 -2.14 -11.95
C SER A 16 10.88 -1.54 -11.73
N THR A 17 10.49 -0.63 -12.62
CA THR A 17 9.15 -0.05 -12.74
C THR A 17 8.11 -1.15 -12.95
N THR A 18 8.52 -2.26 -13.56
CA THR A 18 7.72 -3.47 -13.74
C THR A 18 7.32 -4.11 -12.41
N ASN A 19 8.25 -4.25 -11.44
CA ASN A 19 7.91 -4.86 -10.14
C ASN A 19 6.98 -3.96 -9.31
N THR A 20 7.17 -2.64 -9.35
CA THR A 20 6.26 -1.68 -8.72
C THR A 20 4.86 -1.76 -9.30
N ARG A 21 4.74 -1.82 -10.63
CA ARG A 21 3.45 -1.91 -11.31
C ARG A 21 2.73 -3.24 -11.04
N LEU A 22 3.49 -4.33 -10.96
CA LEU A 22 2.95 -5.65 -10.60
C LEU A 22 2.39 -5.65 -9.17
N LEU A 23 3.16 -5.12 -8.21
CA LEU A 23 2.72 -5.01 -6.81
C LEU A 23 1.44 -4.17 -6.70
N GLN A 24 1.39 -3.04 -7.41
CA GLN A 24 0.22 -2.16 -7.43
C GLN A 24 -1.02 -2.85 -8.00
N LEU A 25 -0.87 -3.58 -9.11
CA LEU A 25 -1.95 -4.36 -9.69
C LEU A 25 -2.42 -5.46 -8.74
N MET A 26 -1.50 -6.12 -8.04
CA MET A 26 -1.83 -7.18 -7.09
C MET A 26 -2.64 -6.65 -5.90
N PHE A 27 -2.21 -5.53 -5.29
CA PHE A 27 -2.95 -4.90 -4.21
C PHE A 27 -4.29 -4.33 -4.66
N LEU A 28 -4.35 -3.74 -5.85
CA LEU A 28 -5.61 -3.25 -6.42
C LEU A 28 -6.59 -4.40 -6.69
N ALA A 29 -6.10 -5.50 -7.27
CA ALA A 29 -6.90 -6.69 -7.51
C ALA A 29 -7.41 -7.27 -6.19
N SER A 30 -6.56 -7.35 -5.15
CA SER A 30 -6.99 -7.81 -3.82
C SER A 30 -8.05 -6.89 -3.22
N TYR A 31 -7.87 -5.57 -3.33
CA TYR A 31 -8.84 -4.60 -2.84
C TYR A 31 -10.21 -4.76 -3.53
N ILE A 32 -10.22 -4.94 -4.85
CA ILE A 32 -11.45 -5.17 -5.62
C ILE A 32 -12.08 -6.52 -5.22
N ALA A 33 -11.27 -7.58 -5.07
CA ALA A 33 -11.76 -8.89 -4.65
C ALA A 33 -12.39 -8.84 -3.26
N LEU A 34 -11.77 -8.14 -2.30
CA LEU A 34 -12.33 -7.91 -0.97
C LEU A 34 -13.62 -7.09 -1.05
N GLY A 35 -13.63 -6.00 -1.82
CA GLY A 35 -14.84 -5.19 -2.02
C GLY A 35 -16.01 -6.00 -2.59
N TYR A 36 -15.73 -6.87 -3.56
CA TYR A 36 -16.72 -7.78 -4.13
C TYR A 36 -17.19 -8.82 -3.12
N LEU A 37 -16.28 -9.45 -2.38
CA LEU A 37 -16.61 -10.42 -1.32
C LEU A 37 -17.47 -9.79 -0.23
N PHE A 38 -17.19 -8.56 0.20
CA PHE A 38 -18.05 -7.82 1.13
C PHE A 38 -19.43 -7.52 0.55
N PHE A 39 -19.53 -7.31 -0.77
CA PHE A 39 -20.80 -7.03 -1.43
C PHE A 39 -21.73 -8.25 -1.45
N ILE A 40 -21.18 -9.44 -1.69
CA ILE A 40 -21.94 -10.70 -1.79
C ILE A 40 -22.16 -11.41 -0.45
N ASP A 41 -21.84 -10.76 0.68
CA ASP A 41 -21.81 -11.41 2.00
C ASP A 41 -20.95 -12.68 2.01
N GLY A 42 -19.76 -12.57 1.43
CA GLY A 42 -18.79 -13.66 1.37
C GLY A 42 -18.42 -14.20 2.75
N ASP A 43 -18.06 -15.48 2.79
CA ASP A 43 -17.76 -16.19 4.02
C ASP A 43 -16.65 -15.47 4.82
N LEU A 44 -16.92 -15.11 6.08
CA LEU A 44 -15.96 -14.42 6.94
C LEU A 44 -14.55 -15.06 7.00
N PRO A 45 -14.37 -16.38 7.10
CA PRO A 45 -13.05 -16.98 7.10
C PRO A 45 -12.32 -16.83 5.76
N ILE A 46 -13.03 -16.77 4.62
CA ILE A 46 -12.41 -16.50 3.31
C ILE A 46 -11.91 -15.06 3.26
N ILE A 47 -12.75 -14.11 3.68
CA ILE A 47 -12.38 -12.69 3.77
C ILE A 47 -11.19 -12.49 4.71
N GLY A 48 -11.25 -13.09 5.90
CA GLY A 48 -10.16 -13.06 6.88
C GLY A 48 -8.87 -13.67 6.35
N GLY A 49 -8.97 -14.78 5.60
CA GLY A 49 -7.83 -15.42 4.96
C GLY A 49 -7.12 -14.51 3.94
N ILE A 50 -7.88 -13.81 3.09
CA ILE A 50 -7.32 -12.84 2.12
C ILE A 50 -6.64 -11.68 2.84
N ILE A 51 -7.29 -11.13 3.88
CA ILE A 51 -6.72 -10.03 4.69
C ILE A 51 -5.38 -10.46 5.32
N ILE A 52 -5.31 -11.65 5.91
CA ILE A 52 -4.08 -12.17 6.51
C ILE A 52 -2.99 -12.38 5.45
N LEU A 53 -3.35 -12.95 4.30
CA LEU A 53 -2.42 -13.16 3.20
C LEU A 53 -1.83 -11.84 2.69
N ASP A 54 -2.68 -10.83 2.47
CA ASP A 54 -2.27 -9.49 2.08
C ASP A 54 -1.33 -8.84 3.10
N PHE A 55 -1.56 -9.07 4.39
CA PHE A 55 -0.72 -8.58 5.47
C PHE A 55 0.67 -9.20 5.43
N ILE A 56 0.75 -10.53 5.24
CA ILE A 56 2.01 -11.28 5.12
C ILE A 56 2.80 -10.79 3.91
N ILE A 57 2.15 -10.65 2.75
CA ILE A 57 2.80 -10.20 1.51
C ILE A 57 3.30 -8.75 1.67
N SER A 58 2.49 -7.87 2.26
CA SER A 58 2.84 -6.48 2.53
C SER A 58 4.08 -6.36 3.43
N ILE A 59 4.13 -7.12 4.53
CA ILE A 59 5.28 -7.14 5.43
C ILE A 59 6.51 -7.73 4.72
N GLY A 60 6.36 -8.84 4.02
CA GLY A 60 7.46 -9.49 3.29
C GLY A 60 8.10 -8.55 2.28
N TYR A 61 7.29 -7.84 1.50
CA TYR A 61 7.79 -6.83 0.57
C TYR A 61 8.43 -5.63 1.28
N GLY A 62 7.84 -5.14 2.37
CA GLY A 62 8.38 -4.04 3.16
C GLY A 62 9.77 -4.37 3.75
N VAL A 63 9.96 -5.58 4.26
CA VAL A 63 11.24 -6.04 4.81
C VAL A 63 12.27 -6.29 3.72
N SER A 64 11.88 -6.86 2.57
CA SER A 64 12.78 -7.08 1.44
C SER A 64 13.33 -5.77 0.86
N GLN A 65 12.48 -4.74 0.77
CA GLN A 65 12.85 -3.40 0.28
C GLN A 65 13.66 -2.57 1.30
N ARG A 66 13.78 -2.99 2.58
CA ARG A 66 14.50 -2.22 3.62
C ARG A 66 15.94 -1.89 3.27
N LYS A 67 16.65 -2.78 2.55
CA LYS A 67 18.05 -2.58 2.17
C LYS A 67 18.27 -1.51 1.09
N HIS A 68 17.21 -1.09 0.39
CA HIS A 68 17.27 -0.09 -0.70
C HIS A 68 16.63 1.27 -0.34
N ILE A 69 16.15 1.45 0.90
CA ILE A 69 15.44 2.67 1.36
C ILE A 69 16.29 3.94 1.22
N LEU A 70 17.61 3.81 1.36
CA LEU A 70 18.55 4.94 1.35
C LEU A 70 19.02 5.35 -0.06
N THR A 71 18.75 4.56 -1.09
CA THR A 71 19.39 4.75 -2.42
C THR A 71 18.39 5.04 -3.55
N SER A 72 17.10 4.74 -3.37
CA SER A 72 16.15 4.66 -4.49
C SER A 72 14.79 5.31 -4.19
N THR A 73 14.44 6.34 -4.97
CA THR A 73 13.12 7.03 -4.92
C THR A 73 11.96 6.06 -5.15
N THR A 74 12.16 5.00 -5.94
CA THR A 74 11.15 3.96 -6.21
C THR A 74 10.86 3.09 -4.99
N ALA A 75 11.87 2.78 -4.15
CA ALA A 75 11.66 2.00 -2.93
C ALA A 75 10.82 2.77 -1.91
N GLN A 76 11.04 4.08 -1.79
CA GLN A 76 10.24 4.96 -0.94
C GLN A 76 8.78 5.04 -1.40
N TYR A 77 8.53 5.11 -2.71
CA TYR A 77 7.18 5.06 -3.27
C TYR A 77 6.48 3.74 -2.98
N ASN A 78 7.17 2.61 -3.17
CA ASN A 78 6.62 1.27 -2.91
C ASN A 78 6.24 1.07 -1.44
N ILE A 79 7.09 1.51 -0.51
CA ILE A 79 6.81 1.41 0.94
C ILE A 79 5.58 2.23 1.31
N ARG A 80 5.46 3.45 0.76
CA ARG A 80 4.29 4.30 0.99
C ARG A 80 3.02 3.68 0.45
N MET A 81 3.09 3.05 -0.72
CA MET A 81 1.97 2.31 -1.28
C MET A 81 1.53 1.16 -0.38
N ILE A 82 2.48 0.37 0.12
CA ILE A 82 2.22 -0.73 1.06
C ILE A 82 1.59 -0.20 2.36
N LEU A 83 2.13 0.88 2.93
CA LEU A 83 1.57 1.53 4.12
C LEU A 83 0.15 2.05 3.88
N SER A 84 -0.09 2.69 2.74
CA SER A 84 -1.42 3.20 2.36
C SER A 84 -2.42 2.06 2.21
N PHE A 85 -1.99 0.96 1.60
CA PHE A 85 -2.79 -0.24 1.46
C PHE A 85 -3.10 -0.87 2.82
N LEU A 86 -2.11 -1.05 3.69
CA LEU A 86 -2.29 -1.60 5.04
C LEU A 86 -3.26 -0.77 5.89
N ILE A 87 -3.11 0.56 5.90
CA ILE A 87 -4.02 1.45 6.63
C ILE A 87 -5.44 1.30 6.08
N THR A 88 -5.60 1.30 4.77
CA THR A 88 -6.90 1.11 4.12
C THR A 88 -7.52 -0.24 4.47
N LEU A 89 -6.73 -1.32 4.44
CA LEU A 89 -7.14 -2.67 4.76
C LEU A 89 -7.66 -2.73 6.21
N ILE A 90 -6.92 -2.17 7.16
CA ILE A 90 -7.31 -2.10 8.57
C ILE A 90 -8.61 -1.30 8.73
N THR A 91 -8.66 -0.07 8.22
CA THR A 91 -9.85 0.80 8.34
C THR A 91 -11.09 0.15 7.75
N THR A 92 -10.98 -0.44 6.56
CA THR A 92 -12.08 -1.10 5.87
C THR A 92 -12.56 -2.33 6.64
N THR A 93 -11.63 -3.11 7.22
CA THR A 93 -11.95 -4.28 8.05
C THR A 93 -12.70 -3.89 9.32
N PHE A 94 -12.22 -2.89 10.06
CA PHE A 94 -12.88 -2.40 11.27
C PHE A 94 -14.27 -1.85 10.97
N TYR A 95 -14.43 -1.12 9.87
CA TYR A 95 -15.73 -0.60 9.45
C TYR A 95 -16.68 -1.72 9.03
N ALA A 96 -16.20 -2.74 8.32
CA ALA A 96 -17.00 -3.93 7.98
C ALA A 96 -17.48 -4.68 9.23
N LEU A 97 -16.58 -4.90 10.20
CA LEU A 97 -16.93 -5.51 11.49
C LEU A 97 -17.98 -4.69 12.25
N ALA A 98 -17.87 -3.36 12.20
CA ALA A 98 -18.87 -2.48 12.80
C ALA A 98 -20.25 -2.62 12.13
N LEU A 99 -20.29 -2.68 10.79
CA LEU A 99 -21.54 -2.89 10.05
C LEU A 99 -22.20 -4.22 10.41
N VAL A 100 -21.43 -5.32 10.44
CA VAL A 100 -21.92 -6.65 10.84
C VAL A 100 -22.47 -6.62 12.27
N ARG A 101 -21.78 -5.95 13.20
CA ARG A 101 -22.25 -5.84 14.59
C ARG A 101 -23.51 -4.98 14.72
N SER A 102 -23.66 -3.96 13.88
CA SER A 102 -24.79 -3.04 13.89
C SER A 102 -26.03 -3.54 13.14
N ASP A 103 -25.94 -4.70 12.48
CA ASP A 103 -26.98 -5.27 11.59
C ASP A 103 -27.38 -4.33 10.43
N GLN A 104 -26.50 -3.38 10.08
CA GLN A 104 -26.71 -2.42 9.00
C GLN A 104 -25.96 -2.84 7.73
N THR A 105 -26.17 -4.08 7.28
CA THR A 105 -25.51 -4.66 6.10
C THR A 105 -26.17 -4.29 4.77
N SER A 106 -26.82 -3.12 4.72
CA SER A 106 -27.47 -2.62 3.51
C SER A 106 -26.46 -2.47 2.35
N VAL A 107 -26.95 -2.69 1.13
CA VAL A 107 -26.16 -2.56 -0.10
C VAL A 107 -25.51 -1.16 -0.20
N SER A 108 -26.24 -0.12 0.22
CA SER A 108 -25.74 1.26 0.23
C SER A 108 -24.55 1.44 1.17
N MET A 109 -24.57 0.83 2.37
CA MET A 109 -23.46 0.93 3.33
C MET A 109 -22.22 0.14 2.89
N LYS A 110 -22.42 -1.05 2.32
CA LYS A 110 -21.32 -1.84 1.74
C LYS A 110 -20.65 -1.10 0.57
N THR A 111 -21.45 -0.45 -0.28
CA THR A 111 -20.93 0.39 -1.37
C THR A 111 -20.15 1.58 -0.83
N MET A 112 -20.69 2.24 0.20
CA MET A 112 -20.02 3.37 0.85
C MET A 112 -18.69 2.94 1.50
N LEU A 113 -18.63 1.76 2.11
CA LEU A 113 -17.40 1.18 2.67
C LEU A 113 -16.30 1.05 1.62
N VAL A 114 -16.63 0.55 0.42
CA VAL A 114 -15.67 0.40 -0.68
C VAL A 114 -15.24 1.78 -1.22
N ILE A 115 -16.16 2.72 -1.37
CA ILE A 115 -15.82 4.07 -1.85
C ILE A 115 -14.92 4.79 -0.84
N VAL A 116 -15.29 4.76 0.45
CA VAL A 116 -14.54 5.39 1.54
C VAL A 116 -13.16 4.75 1.68
N GLY A 117 -13.05 3.43 1.58
CA GLY A 117 -11.75 2.75 1.59
C GLY A 117 -10.84 3.21 0.45
N ALA A 118 -11.37 3.36 -0.77
CA ALA A 118 -10.60 3.89 -1.89
C ALA A 118 -10.15 5.35 -1.66
N CYS A 119 -11.02 6.19 -1.07
CA CYS A 119 -10.64 7.55 -0.67
C CYS A 119 -9.54 7.56 0.39
N VAL A 120 -9.61 6.69 1.41
CA VAL A 120 -8.57 6.55 2.44
C VAL A 120 -7.25 6.14 1.80
N TYR A 121 -7.24 5.17 0.89
CA TYR A 121 -6.03 4.76 0.18
C TYR A 121 -5.37 5.93 -0.54
N LEU A 122 -6.14 6.69 -1.32
CA LEU A 122 -5.64 7.85 -2.05
C LEU A 122 -5.18 8.97 -1.10
N ALA A 123 -5.89 9.20 0.00
CA ALA A 123 -5.54 10.19 1.01
C ALA A 123 -4.22 9.84 1.71
N VAL A 124 -4.03 8.60 2.12
CA VAL A 124 -2.78 8.16 2.76
C VAL A 124 -1.62 8.17 1.75
N LEU A 125 -1.86 7.71 0.52
CA LEU A 125 -0.84 7.71 -0.52
C LEU A 125 -0.40 9.13 -0.88
N SER A 126 -1.36 10.05 -0.99
CA SER A 126 -1.09 11.46 -1.27
C SER A 126 -0.42 12.16 -0.09
N SER A 127 -0.90 11.97 1.14
CA SER A 127 -0.34 12.53 2.38
C SER A 127 1.10 12.09 2.65
N SER A 128 1.42 10.84 2.29
CA SER A 128 2.79 10.33 2.43
C SER A 128 3.79 11.04 1.50
N LYS A 129 3.35 11.90 0.55
CA LYS A 129 4.23 12.65 -0.37
C LYS A 129 4.96 13.71 0.45
N GLY A 130 6.23 13.44 0.77
CA GLY A 130 7.11 14.39 1.45
C GLY A 130 7.62 13.91 2.82
N ILE A 131 6.89 13.03 3.51
CA ILE A 131 7.30 12.52 4.84
C ILE A 131 8.60 11.70 4.76
N ILE A 132 8.74 10.82 3.77
CA ILE A 132 9.96 10.00 3.64
C ILE A 132 11.16 10.84 3.16
N GLN A 133 10.90 11.88 2.36
CA GLN A 133 11.96 12.79 1.92
C GLN A 133 12.54 13.58 3.11
N GLN A 134 11.69 14.03 4.05
CA GLN A 134 12.13 14.64 5.29
C GLN A 134 12.88 13.68 6.23
N TYR A 135 12.57 12.38 6.23
CA TYR A 135 13.32 11.40 7.03
C TYR A 135 14.74 11.16 6.48
N VAL A 136 14.93 11.15 5.16
CA VAL A 136 16.27 11.08 4.54
C VAL A 136 17.09 12.33 4.83
N GLU A 137 16.46 13.50 4.83
CA GLU A 137 17.14 14.78 5.06
C GLU A 137 17.54 15.01 6.53
N ARG A 138 16.93 14.27 7.49
CA ARG A 138 17.34 14.29 8.90
C ARG A 138 18.47 13.30 9.25
N GLU A 139 18.79 12.35 8.38
CA GLU A 139 19.87 11.38 8.58
C GLU A 139 21.15 11.69 7.77
N GLN A 140 21.20 12.85 7.09
CA GLN A 140 22.42 13.42 6.49
C GLN A 140 23.00 14.54 7.35
#